data_AF-A0A4Y2FN63-F1
#
_entry.id   AF-A0A4Y2FN63-F1
#
_cell.length_a   1.000
_cell.length_b   1.000
_cell.length_c   1.000
_cell.angle_alpha   90.00
_cell.angle_beta   90.00
_cell.angle_gamma   90.00
#
_symmetry.space_group_name_H-M   'P 1'
#
loop_
_entity.id
_entity.type
_entity.pdbx_description
1 polymer ?
#
loop_
_entity_poly.entity_id
_entity_poly.type
_entity_poly.pdbx_seq_one_letter_code
_entity_poly.pdbx_strand_id
1 'polypeptide(L)' 'MPVQPGDPSPNSPEPAMSKLSALFYTVEVGDTKFTILKRYQNLKPIGSGAQGIV' A
#
# COMPACT_ATOMS: atom_id res chain seq x y z
N MET A 1 -31.61 -28.51 15.50
CA MET A 1 -30.25 -28.59 14.93
C MET A 1 -29.70 -27.17 14.87
N PRO A 2 -28.57 -26.87 15.53
CA PRO A 2 -28.00 -25.52 15.52
C PRO A 2 -27.37 -25.24 14.15
N VAL A 3 -27.71 -24.10 13.55
CA VAL A 3 -27.11 -23.62 12.31
C VAL A 3 -25.67 -23.21 12.61
N GLN A 4 -24.70 -23.79 11.90
CA GLN A 4 -23.28 -23.45 12.01
C GLN A 4 -22.99 -22.23 11.12
N PRO A 5 -22.47 -21.11 11.66
CA PRO A 5 -22.05 -19.97 10.87
C PRO A 5 -20.57 -20.16 10.47
N GLY A 6 -20.26 -20.43 9.20
CA GLY A 6 -18.85 -20.47 8.82
C GLY A 6 -18.41 -20.99 7.46
N ASP A 7 -19.28 -21.38 6.53
CA ASP A 7 -18.78 -21.77 5.20
C ASP A 7 -18.48 -20.51 4.36
N PRO A 8 -17.21 -20.25 3.98
CA PRO A 8 -16.88 -19.16 3.08
C PRO A 8 -17.43 -19.50 1.69
N SER A 9 -18.37 -18.70 1.21
CA SER A 9 -18.90 -18.80 -0.15
C SER A 9 -17.76 -18.59 -1.16
N PRO A 10 -17.63 -19.43 -2.20
CA PRO A 10 -16.56 -19.33 -3.21
C PRO A 10 -16.65 -18.09 -4.11
N ASN A 11 -17.60 -17.17 -3.88
CA ASN A 11 -17.83 -15.95 -4.66
C ASN A 11 -17.59 -14.66 -3.87
N SER A 12 -16.93 -14.70 -2.71
CA SER A 12 -16.44 -13.47 -2.07
C SER A 12 -15.22 -12.97 -2.84
N PRO A 13 -15.18 -11.73 -3.36
CA PRO A 13 -13.93 -11.14 -3.79
C PRO A 13 -13.02 -11.10 -2.57
N GLU A 14 -12.02 -11.99 -2.53
CA GLU A 14 -10.88 -11.87 -1.62
C GLU A 14 -10.41 -10.42 -1.64
N PRO A 15 -10.00 -9.84 -0.50
CA PRO A 15 -9.69 -8.42 -0.43
C PRO A 15 -8.60 -8.10 -1.45
N ALA A 16 -8.98 -7.50 -2.58
CA ALA A 16 -8.07 -6.94 -3.58
C ALA A 16 -7.06 -5.95 -2.93
N MET A 17 -7.34 -5.54 -1.70
CA MET A 17 -6.48 -4.77 -0.80
C MET A 17 -5.13 -5.45 -0.49
N SER A 18 -5.06 -6.78 -0.42
CA SER A 18 -3.81 -7.51 -0.12
C SER A 18 -2.80 -7.45 -1.27
N LYS A 19 -3.27 -7.33 -2.51
CA LYS A 19 -2.37 -7.22 -3.67
C LYS A 19 -1.78 -5.83 -3.77
N LEU A 20 -2.53 -4.80 -3.39
CA LEU A 20 -2.06 -3.43 -3.39
C LEU A 20 -0.97 -3.21 -2.34
N SER A 21 -1.15 -3.70 -1.10
CA SER A 21 -0.15 -3.55 -0.04
C SER A 21 1.21 -4.17 -0.40
N ALA A 22 1.23 -5.24 -1.21
CA ALA A 22 2.47 -5.84 -1.69
C ALA A 22 3.23 -4.97 -2.70
N LEU A 23 2.57 -4.04 -3.39
CA LEU A 23 3.16 -3.19 -4.43
C LEU A 23 3.78 -1.90 -3.91
N PHE A 24 3.39 -1.45 -2.72
CA PHE A 24 3.90 -0.22 -2.12
C PHE A 24 4.96 -0.51 -1.06
N TYR A 25 5.81 0.47 -0.83
CA TYR A 25 6.71 0.53 0.31
C TYR A 25 6.81 1.95 0.81
N THR A 26 7.14 2.11 2.08
CA THR A 26 7.36 3.41 2.69
C THR A 26 8.84 3.74 2.62
N VAL A 27 9.15 4.91 2.09
CA VAL A 27 10.50 5.49 2.07
C VAL A 27 10.48 6.78 2.86
N GLU A 28 11.53 7.01 3.62
CA GLU A 28 11.68 8.22 4.43
C GLU A 28 12.61 9.18 3.69
N VAL A 29 12.13 10.40 3.43
CA VAL A 29 12.87 11.46 2.74
C VAL A 29 12.79 12.72 3.61
N GLY A 30 13.91 13.06 4.27
CA GLY A 30 13.92 14.09 5.30
C GLY A 30 13.00 13.72 6.47
N ASP A 31 12.08 14.61 6.84
CA ASP A 31 11.10 14.41 7.92
C ASP A 31 9.76 13.84 7.42
N THR A 32 9.68 13.47 6.14
CA THR A 32 8.43 13.02 5.50
C THR A 32 8.49 11.56 5.06
N LYS A 33 7.35 10.87 5.19
CA LYS A 33 7.21 9.47 4.76
C LYS A 33 6.41 9.39 3.47
N PHE A 34 7.00 8.79 2.45
CA PHE A 34 6.36 8.56 1.16
C PHE A 34 5.96 7.11 1.01
N THR A 35 4.69 6.86 0.70
CA THR A 35 4.22 5.53 0.29
C THR A 35 4.22 5.49 -1.23
N ILE A 36 5.18 4.75 -1.81
CA ILE A 36 5.40 4.70 -3.25
C ILE A 36 5.46 3.27 -3.75
N LEU A 37 5.26 3.10 -5.06
CA LEU A 37 5.36 1.79 -5.70
C LEU A 37 6.81 1.29 -5.69
N LYS A 38 6.99 -0.01 -5.41
CA LYS A 38 8.30 -0.72 -5.40
C LYS A 38 9.11 -0.60 -6.68
N ARG A 39 8.46 -0.27 -7.81
CA ARG A 39 9.13 -0.01 -9.10
C ARG A 39 9.99 1.25 -9.11
N TYR A 40 9.71 2.21 -8.24
CA TYR A 40 10.51 3.42 -8.10
C TYR A 40 11.61 3.14 -7.08
N GLN A 41 12.82 2.87 -7.56
CA GLN A 41 14.00 2.58 -6.74
C GLN A 41 15.04 3.69 -6.89
N ASN A 42 15.96 3.82 -5.93
CA ASN A 42 17.02 4.84 -5.94
C ASN A 42 16.48 6.28 -5.98
N LEU A 43 15.39 6.55 -5.26
CA LEU A 43 14.88 7.90 -5.13
C LEU A 43 15.96 8.82 -4.54
N LYS A 44 16.13 9.99 -5.16
CA LYS A 44 16.99 11.05 -4.67
C LYS A 44 16.12 12.28 -4.48
N PRO A 45 16.11 12.92 -3.30
CA PRO A 45 15.48 14.22 -3.17
C PRO A 45 16.20 15.21 -4.08
N ILE A 46 15.46 15.79 -5.02
CA ILE A 46 15.93 16.82 -5.96
C ILE A 46 15.61 18.20 -5.39
N GLY A 47 14.50 18.35 -4.66
CA GLY A 47 14.16 19.59 -3.98
C GLY A 47 12.91 19.51 -3.12
N SER A 48 12.78 20.45 -2.19
CA SER A 48 11.59 20.63 -1.35
C SER A 48 11.02 22.02 -1.60
N GLY A 49 9.73 22.14 -1.92
CA GLY A 49 9.03 23.40 -2.16
C GLY A 49 7.70 23.47 -1.41
N ALA A 50 6.98 24.58 -1.55
CA ALA A 50 5.71 24.83 -0.86
C ALA A 50 4.59 23.83 -1.23
N GLN A 51 4.66 23.24 -2.43
CA GLN A 51 3.69 22.25 -2.91
C GLN A 51 4.06 20.81 -2.54
N GLY A 52 5.31 20.56 -2.15
CA GLY A 52 5.78 19.21 -1.83
C GLY A 52 7.27 19.00 -2.08
N ILE A 53 7.68 17.74 -2.00
CA ILE A 53 9.05 17.28 -2.24
C ILE A 53 9.09 16.57 -3.59
N VAL A 54 10.16 16.82 -4.35
CA VAL A 54 10.48 16.23 -5.65
C VAL A 54 11.84 15.57 -5.64
#